data_AF-A8WMI4-F1
#
_entry.id   AF-A8WMI4-F1
#
_cell.length_a   1.000
_cell.length_b   1.000
_cell.length_c   1.000
_cell.angle_alpha   90.00
_cell.angle_beta   90.00
_cell.angle_gamma   90.00
#
_symmetry.space_group_name_H-M   'P 1'
#
loop_
_entity.id
_entity.type
_entity.pdbx_description
1 polymer ?
#
loop_
_entity_poly.entity_id
_entity_poly.type
_entity_poly.pdbx_seq_one_letter_code
_entity_poly.pdbx_strand_id
1 'polypeptide(L)'
;MTRLLNGIKVVELAGLAPVPHCGMMLADFGADVTVIDKKHPVVEQRMNRGKTMKEFDLRKPEDVKKVRELCKTSDVLLDPYRPGTLEKMGLDPLSLWNDNKGLIICRISGYGQTGRMKDEAGHDINYVAMSGMMPTFAGTEASRPWPPVNMLADFAGGGLSAAFGIVSAIHARHHNGGKGCVLDCSMTEGTAYLASFVQHYYDQTHLFTDKYAAFTGECPIYRTYKTKDGKFMAVGPLEPKFHQNMFEVLGIDGDDLFSDPDRITKELEATFLQKTRDEWSKIFEGKDCCVTPVLDIHEVGTYGQHVDRQNFSKSDKFGGTWIAKPSPRVQTIEELTAAATRSKL
;
A
#
# COMPACT_ATOMS: atom_id res chain seq x y z
N MET A 1 -4.31 5.91 21.31
CA MET A 1 -4.49 5.16 20.05
C MET A 1 -5.94 4.79 19.95
N THR A 2 -6.63 5.30 18.95
CA THR A 2 -8.02 4.95 18.71
C THR A 2 -8.11 3.49 18.33
N ARG A 3 -8.82 2.70 19.13
CA ARG A 3 -8.95 1.26 18.97
C ARG A 3 -10.22 0.96 18.18
N LEU A 4 -10.23 1.35 16.90
CA LEU A 4 -11.39 1.18 16.02
C LEU A 4 -11.84 -0.28 15.89
N LEU A 5 -10.90 -1.21 16.03
CA LEU A 5 -11.13 -2.65 15.97
C LEU A 5 -11.01 -3.32 17.35
N ASN A 6 -11.21 -2.57 18.44
CA ASN A 6 -11.16 -3.13 19.79
C ASN A 6 -12.18 -4.26 19.94
N GLY A 7 -11.72 -5.40 20.45
CA GLY A 7 -12.55 -6.58 20.66
C GLY A 7 -12.67 -7.50 19.44
N ILE A 8 -12.12 -7.11 18.28
CA ILE A 8 -11.98 -7.99 17.12
C ILE A 8 -10.78 -8.92 17.34
N LYS A 9 -11.01 -10.23 17.23
CA LYS A 9 -9.98 -11.27 17.37
C LYS A 9 -9.62 -11.87 16.01
N VAL A 10 -8.34 -11.91 15.69
CA VAL A 10 -7.83 -12.39 14.40
C VAL A 10 -6.84 -13.52 14.64
N VAL A 11 -7.06 -14.65 13.98
CA VAL A 11 -6.06 -15.72 13.83
C VAL A 11 -5.37 -15.52 12.49
N GLU A 12 -4.07 -15.29 12.51
CA GLU A 12 -3.24 -15.14 11.32
C GLU A 12 -2.38 -16.38 11.16
N LEU A 13 -2.60 -17.19 10.12
CA LEU A 13 -1.66 -18.25 9.79
C LEU A 13 -0.43 -17.61 9.13
N ALA A 14 0.77 -18.00 9.58
CA ALA A 14 2.01 -17.37 9.11
C ALA A 14 2.14 -17.49 7.59
N GLY A 15 2.29 -16.33 6.95
CA GLY A 15 2.45 -16.15 5.51
C GLY A 15 3.54 -15.15 5.19
N LEU A 16 3.57 -14.66 3.96
CA LEU A 16 4.47 -13.60 3.52
C LEU A 16 3.69 -12.35 3.12
N ALA A 17 4.40 -11.23 3.05
CA ALA A 17 4.00 -9.93 2.52
C ALA A 17 2.51 -9.53 2.69
N PRO A 18 1.56 -9.91 1.81
CA PRO A 18 0.15 -9.51 1.93
C PRO A 18 -0.49 -9.84 3.29
N VAL A 19 -0.25 -11.03 3.83
CA VAL A 19 -0.96 -11.52 5.03
C VAL A 19 -0.42 -10.86 6.30
N PRO A 20 0.91 -10.83 6.54
CA PRO A 20 1.47 -10.06 7.63
C PRO A 20 1.13 -8.56 7.55
N HIS A 21 1.07 -7.98 6.35
CA HIS A 21 0.63 -6.60 6.17
C HIS A 21 -0.84 -6.40 6.58
N CYS A 22 -1.75 -7.24 6.09
CA CYS A 22 -3.17 -7.21 6.47
C CYS A 22 -3.34 -7.32 8.00
N GLY A 23 -2.73 -8.32 8.64
CA GLY A 23 -2.79 -8.48 10.08
C GLY A 23 -2.16 -7.30 10.84
N MET A 24 -1.09 -6.70 10.32
CA MET A 24 -0.45 -5.53 10.94
C MET A 24 -1.39 -4.33 10.90
N MET A 25 -2.08 -4.09 9.78
CA MET A 25 -3.07 -3.03 9.67
C MET A 25 -4.20 -3.22 10.69
N LEU A 26 -4.75 -4.43 10.81
CA LEU A 26 -5.81 -4.72 11.79
C LEU A 26 -5.33 -4.49 13.23
N ALA A 27 -4.12 -4.94 13.58
CA ALA A 27 -3.51 -4.73 14.89
C ALA A 27 -3.25 -3.24 15.18
N ASP A 28 -2.74 -2.50 14.19
CA ASP A 28 -2.47 -1.06 14.27
C ASP A 28 -3.76 -0.25 14.60
N PHE A 29 -4.93 -0.76 14.20
CA PHE A 29 -6.25 -0.20 14.53
C PHE A 29 -6.96 -0.86 15.72
N GLY A 30 -6.27 -1.74 16.46
CA GLY A 30 -6.68 -2.23 17.77
C GLY A 30 -7.29 -3.64 17.81
N ALA A 31 -7.23 -4.42 16.72
CA ALA A 31 -7.60 -5.83 16.75
C ALA A 31 -6.57 -6.65 17.55
N ASP A 32 -7.03 -7.70 18.22
CA ASP A 32 -6.16 -8.71 18.87
C ASP A 32 -5.76 -9.76 17.83
N VAL A 33 -4.54 -9.63 17.30
CA VAL A 33 -4.02 -10.50 16.24
C VAL A 33 -3.06 -11.53 16.82
N THR A 34 -3.44 -12.81 16.72
CA THR A 34 -2.61 -13.95 17.08
C THR A 34 -2.04 -14.61 15.83
N VAL A 35 -0.74 -14.51 15.63
CA VAL A 35 -0.01 -15.16 14.54
C VAL A 35 0.37 -16.57 14.94
N ILE A 36 0.06 -17.53 14.08
CA ILE A 36 0.40 -18.93 14.22
C ILE A 36 1.56 -19.25 13.30
N ASP A 37 2.74 -19.50 13.88
CA ASP A 37 3.93 -19.91 13.14
C ASP A 37 4.62 -21.08 13.84
N LYS A 38 5.51 -21.77 13.14
CA LYS A 38 6.38 -22.78 13.76
C LYS A 38 7.55 -22.10 14.49
N LYS A 39 8.07 -22.76 15.52
CA LYS A 39 9.19 -22.29 16.35
C LYS A 39 10.43 -21.80 15.57
N HIS A 40 10.70 -22.43 14.43
CA HIS A 40 11.82 -22.07 13.54
C HIS A 40 11.28 -21.78 12.14
N PRO A 41 10.76 -20.57 11.90
CA PRO A 41 10.23 -20.19 10.61
C PRO A 41 11.35 -20.10 9.57
N VAL A 42 11.03 -20.41 8.31
CA VAL A 42 12.00 -20.33 7.22
C VAL A 42 12.28 -18.87 6.85
N VAL A 43 11.27 -18.02 6.99
CA VAL A 43 11.35 -16.59 6.71
C VAL A 43 11.07 -15.83 7.99
N GLU A 44 11.90 -14.83 8.26
CA GLU A 44 11.75 -13.97 9.43
C GLU A 44 10.50 -13.08 9.29
N GLN A 45 9.60 -13.16 10.26
CA GLN A 45 8.39 -12.35 10.30
C GLN A 45 8.66 -10.99 10.93
N ARG A 46 8.90 -9.96 10.10
CA ARG A 46 9.24 -8.60 10.57
C ARG A 46 8.04 -7.64 10.73
N MET A 47 6.87 -7.99 10.21
CA MET A 47 5.65 -7.17 10.28
C MET A 47 4.72 -7.58 11.44
N ASN A 48 5.29 -7.76 12.63
CA ASN A 48 4.59 -8.31 13.80
C ASN A 48 4.32 -7.29 14.92
N ARG A 49 4.53 -5.98 14.67
CA ARG A 49 4.20 -4.98 15.69
C ARG A 49 2.72 -5.06 16.05
N GLY A 50 2.41 -4.98 17.34
CA GLY A 50 1.03 -5.07 17.84
C GLY A 50 0.41 -6.48 17.83
N LYS A 51 1.14 -7.51 17.36
CA LYS A 51 0.64 -8.89 17.29
C LYS A 51 1.22 -9.78 18.38
N THR A 52 0.52 -10.87 18.68
CA THR A 52 0.99 -11.95 19.57
C THR A 52 1.37 -13.17 18.74
N MET A 53 2.55 -13.76 18.97
CA MET A 53 2.98 -14.99 18.30
C MET A 53 2.63 -16.23 19.13
N LYS A 54 2.16 -17.31 18.49
CA LYS A 54 2.05 -18.65 19.07
C LYS A 54 2.76 -19.67 18.21
N GLU A 55 3.59 -20.50 18.85
CA GLU A 55 4.37 -21.55 18.20
C GLU A 55 3.54 -22.83 18.01
N PHE A 56 2.91 -23.01 16.84
CA PHE A 56 2.22 -24.25 16.46
C PHE A 56 2.74 -24.77 15.12
N ASP A 57 3.01 -26.08 15.04
CA ASP A 57 3.43 -26.73 13.80
C ASP A 57 2.21 -27.36 13.12
N LEU A 58 1.67 -26.70 12.09
CA LEU A 58 0.46 -27.13 11.39
C LEU A 58 0.59 -28.46 10.62
N ARG A 59 1.78 -29.08 10.64
CA ARG A 59 1.96 -30.48 10.19
C ARG A 59 1.48 -31.49 11.24
N LYS A 60 1.29 -31.05 12.47
CA LYS A 60 0.87 -31.88 13.61
C LYS A 60 -0.63 -31.74 13.83
N PRO A 61 -1.42 -32.84 13.79
CA PRO A 61 -2.86 -32.79 14.01
C PRO A 61 -3.28 -32.16 15.33
N GLU A 62 -2.49 -32.34 16.41
CA GLU A 62 -2.75 -31.71 17.71
C GLU A 62 -2.66 -30.18 17.68
N ASP A 63 -1.76 -29.63 16.87
CA ASP A 63 -1.57 -28.18 16.72
C ASP A 63 -2.64 -27.57 15.82
N VAL A 64 -3.07 -28.29 14.77
CA VAL A 64 -4.26 -27.94 13.98
C VAL A 64 -5.50 -27.84 14.86
N LYS A 65 -5.71 -28.79 15.79
CA LYS A 65 -6.84 -28.72 16.74
C LYS A 65 -6.79 -27.46 17.60
N LYS A 66 -5.60 -27.04 18.07
CA LYS A 66 -5.45 -25.78 18.83
C LYS A 66 -5.83 -24.55 18.01
N VAL A 67 -5.44 -24.51 16.73
CA VAL A 67 -5.87 -23.43 15.81
C VAL A 67 -7.38 -23.43 15.65
N ARG A 68 -8.00 -24.60 15.46
CA ARG A 68 -9.46 -24.73 15.36
C ARG A 68 -10.15 -24.22 16.63
N GLU A 69 -9.64 -24.52 17.83
CA GLU A 69 -10.16 -23.97 19.08
C GLU A 69 -10.06 -22.44 19.15
N LEU A 70 -8.97 -21.84 18.65
CA LEU A 70 -8.87 -20.37 18.55
C LEU A 70 -9.95 -19.81 17.62
N CYS A 71 -10.16 -20.44 16.45
CA CYS A 71 -11.17 -20.02 15.49
C CYS A 71 -12.60 -20.03 16.05
N LYS A 72 -12.91 -20.88 17.05
CA LYS A 72 -14.24 -20.90 17.70
C LYS A 72 -14.65 -19.57 18.34
N THR A 73 -13.67 -18.79 18.77
CA THR A 73 -13.88 -17.53 19.49
C THR A 73 -13.30 -16.32 18.78
N SER A 74 -12.83 -16.51 17.54
CA SER A 74 -12.22 -15.46 16.72
C SER A 74 -13.22 -14.91 15.71
N ASP A 75 -12.99 -13.68 15.29
CA ASP A 75 -13.79 -13.01 14.27
C ASP A 75 -13.27 -13.29 12.87
N VAL A 76 -11.95 -13.41 12.74
CA VAL A 76 -11.26 -13.51 11.46
C VAL A 76 -10.21 -14.60 11.48
N LEU A 77 -10.12 -15.38 10.41
CA LEU A 77 -8.99 -16.24 10.06
C LEU A 77 -8.33 -15.72 8.78
N LEU A 78 -7.03 -15.45 8.81
CA LEU A 78 -6.24 -15.13 7.62
C LEU A 78 -5.53 -16.39 7.11
N ASP A 79 -5.87 -16.82 5.89
CA ASP A 79 -5.30 -17.96 5.18
C ASP A 79 -4.35 -17.47 4.06
N PRO A 80 -3.02 -17.64 4.20
CA PRO A 80 -2.04 -17.22 3.21
C PRO A 80 -1.73 -18.30 2.16
N TYR A 81 -2.34 -19.48 2.26
CA TYR A 81 -1.87 -20.64 1.53
C TYR A 81 -2.50 -20.77 0.15
N ARG A 82 -1.89 -21.63 -0.67
CA ARG A 82 -2.47 -22.01 -1.97
C ARG A 82 -3.84 -22.67 -1.76
N PRO A 83 -4.77 -22.49 -2.71
CA PRO A 83 -6.08 -23.12 -2.67
C PRO A 83 -6.02 -24.62 -2.34
N GLY A 84 -6.90 -25.08 -1.47
CA GLY A 84 -6.94 -26.48 -1.01
C GLY A 84 -5.97 -26.81 0.14
N THR A 85 -5.05 -25.93 0.51
CA THR A 85 -4.09 -26.22 1.61
C THR A 85 -4.78 -26.23 2.97
N LEU A 86 -5.63 -25.23 3.22
CA LEU A 86 -6.40 -25.11 4.46
C LEU A 86 -7.34 -26.32 4.65
N GLU A 87 -7.94 -26.78 3.57
CA GLU A 87 -8.79 -27.97 3.51
C GLU A 87 -8.01 -29.24 3.83
N LYS A 88 -6.82 -29.42 3.25
CA LYS A 88 -5.92 -30.57 3.55
C LYS A 88 -5.48 -30.59 5.02
N MET A 89 -5.42 -29.42 5.67
CA MET A 89 -5.15 -29.32 7.11
C MET A 89 -6.38 -29.64 7.98
N GLY A 90 -7.58 -29.78 7.42
CA GLY A 90 -8.82 -30.00 8.18
C GLY A 90 -9.41 -28.71 8.78
N LEU A 91 -9.07 -27.56 8.20
CA LEU A 91 -9.55 -26.23 8.57
C LEU A 91 -10.44 -25.64 7.44
N ASP A 92 -11.18 -26.48 6.70
CA ASP A 92 -12.04 -26.01 5.62
C ASP A 92 -13.17 -25.08 6.12
N PRO A 93 -13.65 -24.13 5.31
CA PRO A 93 -14.64 -23.14 5.72
C PRO A 93 -15.93 -23.73 6.31
N LEU A 94 -16.48 -24.79 5.70
CA LEU A 94 -17.74 -25.38 6.16
C LEU A 94 -17.56 -26.03 7.53
N SER A 95 -16.46 -26.76 7.73
CA SER A 95 -16.11 -27.33 9.02
C SER A 95 -15.91 -26.27 10.11
N LEU A 96 -15.23 -25.17 9.80
CA LEU A 96 -15.01 -24.08 10.75
C LEU A 96 -16.33 -23.37 11.12
N TRP A 97 -17.24 -23.20 10.17
CA TRP A 97 -18.55 -22.59 10.44
C TRP A 97 -19.52 -23.46 11.24
N ASN A 98 -19.32 -24.79 11.25
CA ASN A 98 -20.04 -25.65 12.19
C ASN A 98 -19.72 -25.28 13.65
N ASP A 99 -18.49 -24.84 13.92
CA ASP A 99 -18.07 -24.42 15.26
C ASP A 99 -18.30 -22.92 15.51
N ASN A 100 -18.13 -22.08 14.49
CA ASN A 100 -18.32 -20.63 14.59
C ASN A 100 -18.91 -20.05 13.29
N LYS A 101 -20.25 -19.92 13.24
CA LYS A 101 -20.98 -19.36 12.09
C LYS A 101 -20.65 -17.89 11.79
N GLY A 102 -20.04 -17.18 12.73
CA GLY A 102 -19.66 -15.77 12.59
C GLY A 102 -18.25 -15.54 12.07
N LEU A 103 -17.46 -16.61 11.88
CA LEU A 103 -16.06 -16.52 11.45
C LEU A 103 -15.96 -15.98 10.02
N ILE A 104 -15.17 -14.93 9.82
CA ILE A 104 -14.77 -14.43 8.51
C ILE A 104 -13.47 -15.13 8.14
N ILE A 105 -13.43 -15.80 6.99
CA ILE A 105 -12.25 -16.51 6.51
C ILE A 105 -11.71 -15.74 5.31
N CYS A 106 -10.63 -15.00 5.50
CA CYS A 106 -9.99 -14.22 4.45
C CYS A 106 -8.83 -15.01 3.86
N ARG A 107 -8.97 -15.42 2.59
CA ARG A 107 -7.98 -16.20 1.86
C ARG A 107 -7.28 -15.28 0.90
N ILE A 108 -5.98 -15.07 1.11
CA ILE A 108 -5.20 -14.12 0.32
C ILE A 108 -4.22 -14.92 -0.54
N SER A 109 -4.45 -14.93 -1.85
CA SER A 109 -3.66 -15.70 -2.81
C SER A 109 -3.35 -14.88 -4.07
N GLY A 110 -2.41 -15.35 -4.89
CA GLY A 110 -2.01 -14.65 -6.11
C GLY A 110 -3.10 -14.57 -7.19
N TYR A 111 -3.74 -15.70 -7.45
CA TYR A 111 -4.66 -15.91 -8.57
C TYR A 111 -6.11 -16.20 -8.15
N GLY A 112 -6.42 -16.15 -6.84
CA GLY A 112 -7.74 -16.50 -6.29
C GLY A 112 -7.88 -17.98 -5.94
N GLN A 113 -9.06 -18.39 -5.45
CA GLN A 113 -9.35 -19.78 -5.07
C GLN A 113 -9.83 -20.66 -6.24
N THR A 114 -10.17 -20.04 -7.38
CA THR A 114 -10.69 -20.74 -8.58
C THR A 114 -9.96 -20.29 -9.85
N GLY A 115 -10.30 -20.89 -10.98
CA GLY A 115 -9.67 -20.57 -12.27
C GLY A 115 -8.43 -21.41 -12.60
N ARG A 116 -7.92 -21.26 -13.83
CA ARG A 116 -6.88 -22.13 -14.38
C ARG A 116 -5.52 -22.01 -13.67
N MET A 117 -5.21 -20.82 -13.14
CA MET A 117 -3.92 -20.52 -12.49
C MET A 117 -3.97 -20.70 -10.96
N LYS A 118 -5.10 -21.17 -10.39
CA LYS A 118 -5.30 -21.21 -8.93
C LYS A 118 -4.20 -21.99 -8.17
N ASP A 119 -3.62 -23.01 -8.81
CA ASP A 119 -2.57 -23.86 -8.21
C ASP A 119 -1.15 -23.44 -8.61
N GLU A 120 -1.01 -22.46 -9.49
CA GLU A 120 0.27 -21.98 -10.01
C GLU A 120 1.03 -21.13 -8.97
N ALA A 121 2.35 -21.19 -9.05
CA ALA A 121 3.22 -20.35 -8.24
C ALA A 121 3.34 -18.95 -8.85
N GLY A 122 3.53 -17.93 -8.01
CA GLY A 122 3.84 -16.59 -8.47
C GLY A 122 4.32 -15.72 -7.32
N HIS A 123 4.72 -14.51 -7.67
CA HIS A 123 5.01 -13.40 -6.76
C HIS A 123 4.37 -12.13 -7.31
N ASP A 124 4.44 -11.03 -6.55
CA ASP A 124 3.92 -9.71 -6.91
C ASP A 124 4.07 -9.38 -8.40
N ILE A 125 5.28 -9.47 -8.94
CA ILE A 125 5.58 -9.17 -10.35
C ILE A 125 4.69 -9.94 -11.35
N ASN A 126 4.36 -11.21 -11.06
CA ASN A 126 3.51 -12.02 -11.92
C ASN A 126 2.05 -11.54 -11.86
N TYR A 127 1.57 -11.18 -10.67
CA TYR A 127 0.21 -10.72 -10.44
C TYR A 127 0.00 -9.31 -11.03
N VAL A 128 0.99 -8.41 -10.87
CA VAL A 128 0.99 -7.10 -11.51
C VAL A 128 1.02 -7.24 -13.03
N ALA A 129 1.83 -8.14 -13.58
CA ALA A 129 1.84 -8.41 -15.03
C ALA A 129 0.47 -8.87 -15.55
N MET A 130 -0.18 -9.78 -14.83
CA MET A 130 -1.49 -10.31 -15.21
C MET A 130 -2.65 -9.33 -14.98
N SER A 131 -2.48 -8.31 -14.13
CA SER A 131 -3.49 -7.28 -13.90
C SER A 131 -3.65 -6.29 -15.06
N GLY A 132 -2.72 -6.30 -16.03
CA GLY A 132 -2.64 -5.32 -17.12
C GLY A 132 -1.89 -4.03 -16.76
N MET A 133 -1.45 -3.86 -15.51
CA MET A 133 -0.80 -2.62 -15.05
C MET A 133 0.71 -2.59 -15.20
N MET A 134 1.41 -3.73 -15.37
CA MET A 134 2.87 -3.72 -15.50
C MET A 134 3.39 -2.74 -16.58
N PRO A 135 2.79 -2.65 -17.79
CA PRO A 135 3.27 -1.73 -18.83
C PRO A 135 3.21 -0.26 -18.44
N THR A 136 2.42 0.15 -17.44
CA THR A 136 2.33 1.55 -16.99
C THR A 136 3.51 1.97 -16.10
N PHE A 137 4.35 1.01 -15.68
CA PHE A 137 5.57 1.27 -14.90
C PHE A 137 6.82 1.16 -15.79
N ALA A 138 6.89 2.02 -16.81
CA ALA A 138 8.03 2.13 -17.71
C ALA A 138 8.30 3.61 -18.02
N GLY A 139 9.57 4.00 -18.14
CA GLY A 139 9.97 5.29 -18.71
C GLY A 139 10.48 5.11 -20.15
N THR A 140 10.59 6.18 -20.94
CA THR A 140 11.05 6.09 -22.34
C THR A 140 12.42 5.44 -22.51
N GLU A 141 13.33 5.63 -21.56
CA GLU A 141 14.66 5.03 -21.60
C GLU A 141 14.70 3.59 -21.03
N ALA A 142 13.60 3.10 -20.47
CA ALA A 142 13.54 1.76 -19.91
C ALA A 142 13.45 0.71 -21.03
N SER A 143 14.38 -0.25 -21.05
CA SER A 143 14.35 -1.36 -22.01
C SER A 143 13.25 -2.40 -21.75
N ARG A 144 12.57 -2.31 -20.60
CA ARG A 144 11.44 -3.13 -20.17
C ARG A 144 10.67 -2.44 -19.04
N PRO A 145 9.42 -2.82 -18.76
CA PRO A 145 8.73 -2.40 -17.55
C PRO A 145 9.45 -2.84 -16.27
N TRP A 146 9.33 -2.02 -15.23
CA TRP A 146 9.89 -2.29 -13.90
C TRP A 146 8.75 -2.47 -12.90
N PRO A 147 8.76 -3.53 -12.09
CA PRO A 147 7.77 -3.64 -11.02
C PRO A 147 8.00 -2.51 -10.00
N PRO A 148 6.95 -1.88 -9.46
CA PRO A 148 7.05 -0.88 -8.40
C PRO A 148 7.37 -1.56 -7.05
N VAL A 149 8.56 -2.14 -6.96
CA VAL A 149 8.97 -3.09 -5.91
C VAL A 149 7.94 -4.24 -5.83
N ASN A 150 7.39 -4.53 -4.67
CA ASN A 150 6.22 -5.39 -4.48
C ASN A 150 5.06 -4.61 -3.83
N MET A 151 4.95 -3.32 -4.14
CA MET A 151 3.96 -2.46 -3.48
C MET A 151 2.55 -2.65 -4.00
N LEU A 152 2.43 -3.05 -5.27
CA LEU A 152 1.16 -2.99 -5.96
C LEU A 152 0.29 -4.23 -5.72
N ALA A 153 0.79 -5.45 -5.94
CA ALA A 153 -0.03 -6.64 -5.78
C ALA A 153 0.02 -7.20 -4.35
N ASP A 154 1.21 -7.33 -3.74
CA ASP A 154 1.32 -7.86 -2.37
C ASP A 154 0.60 -6.95 -1.36
N PHE A 155 0.77 -5.63 -1.47
CA PHE A 155 0.24 -4.70 -0.46
C PHE A 155 -1.04 -4.01 -0.88
N ALA A 156 -1.07 -3.25 -1.98
CA ALA A 156 -2.26 -2.48 -2.35
C ALA A 156 -3.42 -3.37 -2.83
N GLY A 157 -3.16 -4.22 -3.82
CA GLY A 157 -4.13 -5.17 -4.37
C GLY A 157 -4.42 -6.36 -3.46
N GLY A 158 -3.47 -6.75 -2.61
CA GLY A 158 -3.55 -7.89 -1.70
C GLY A 158 -3.94 -7.50 -0.28
N GLY A 159 -2.94 -7.17 0.55
CA GLY A 159 -3.13 -6.96 1.99
C GLY A 159 -4.12 -5.85 2.36
N LEU A 160 -4.10 -4.71 1.65
CA LEU A 160 -5.01 -3.59 1.87
C LEU A 160 -6.44 -3.92 1.41
N SER A 161 -6.61 -4.50 0.21
CA SER A 161 -7.90 -5.00 -0.27
C SER A 161 -8.51 -6.02 0.69
N ALA A 162 -7.70 -6.93 1.23
CA ALA A 162 -8.12 -7.91 2.23
C ALA A 162 -8.56 -7.24 3.54
N ALA A 163 -7.79 -6.28 4.07
CA ALA A 163 -8.15 -5.54 5.27
C ALA A 163 -9.48 -4.77 5.08
N PHE A 164 -9.67 -4.12 3.93
CA PHE A 164 -10.93 -3.45 3.59
C PHE A 164 -12.10 -4.44 3.51
N GLY A 165 -11.91 -5.60 2.86
CA GLY A 165 -12.91 -6.66 2.79
C GLY A 165 -13.28 -7.20 4.17
N ILE A 166 -12.31 -7.40 5.06
CA ILE A 166 -12.53 -7.87 6.43
C ILE A 166 -13.36 -6.86 7.22
N VAL A 167 -12.98 -5.58 7.21
CA VAL A 167 -13.74 -4.53 7.92
C VAL A 167 -15.17 -4.42 7.38
N SER A 168 -15.34 -4.53 6.06
CA SER A 168 -16.66 -4.57 5.41
C SER A 168 -17.48 -5.78 5.83
N ALA A 169 -16.86 -6.97 5.92
CA ALA A 169 -17.51 -8.19 6.38
C ALA A 169 -17.90 -8.13 7.86
N ILE A 170 -17.04 -7.55 8.72
CA ILE A 170 -17.36 -7.29 10.13
C ILE A 170 -18.57 -6.37 10.23
N HIS A 171 -18.60 -5.28 9.45
CA HIS A 171 -19.75 -4.37 9.40
C HIS A 171 -21.02 -5.10 8.94
N ALA A 172 -20.97 -5.82 7.81
CA ALA A 172 -22.11 -6.55 7.27
C ALA A 172 -22.64 -7.61 8.26
N ARG A 173 -21.77 -8.21 9.08
CA ARG A 173 -22.12 -9.20 10.10
C ARG A 173 -23.10 -8.65 11.15
N HIS A 174 -23.06 -7.35 11.45
CA HIS A 174 -24.03 -6.70 12.33
C HIS A 174 -25.45 -6.64 11.73
N HIS A 175 -25.57 -6.75 10.41
CA HIS A 175 -26.82 -6.60 9.68
C HIS A 175 -27.38 -7.91 9.09
N ASN A 176 -26.59 -9.00 9.11
CA ASN A 176 -26.96 -10.27 8.48
C ASN A 176 -27.26 -11.41 9.49
N GLY A 177 -27.51 -11.06 10.76
CA GLY A 177 -27.74 -12.02 11.84
C GLY A 177 -26.46 -12.68 12.37
N GLY A 178 -25.32 -11.98 12.29
CA GLY A 178 -24.07 -12.45 12.89
C GLY A 178 -23.30 -13.48 12.07
N LYS A 179 -23.63 -13.65 10.78
CA LYS A 179 -22.99 -14.65 9.90
C LYS A 179 -21.71 -14.10 9.29
N GLY A 180 -20.66 -14.92 9.31
CA GLY A 180 -19.41 -14.66 8.61
C GLY A 180 -19.50 -14.96 7.11
N CYS A 181 -18.38 -14.81 6.43
CA CYS A 181 -18.23 -15.11 5.00
C CYS A 181 -16.79 -15.55 4.66
N VAL A 182 -16.61 -16.14 3.48
CA VAL A 182 -15.28 -16.30 2.90
C VAL A 182 -14.99 -15.08 2.04
N LEU A 183 -13.84 -14.46 2.24
CA LEU A 183 -13.29 -13.45 1.35
C LEU A 183 -12.19 -14.11 0.52
N ASP A 184 -12.43 -14.25 -0.78
CA ASP A 184 -11.40 -14.67 -1.75
C ASP A 184 -10.69 -13.42 -2.27
N CYS A 185 -9.47 -13.19 -1.78
CA CYS A 185 -8.67 -12.01 -2.10
C CYS A 185 -7.53 -12.39 -3.05
N SER A 186 -7.83 -12.38 -4.35
CA SER A 186 -6.86 -12.54 -5.43
C SER A 186 -6.04 -11.26 -5.59
N MET A 187 -4.70 -11.33 -5.45
CA MET A 187 -3.81 -10.18 -5.64
C MET A 187 -3.82 -9.66 -7.08
N THR A 188 -4.01 -10.56 -8.06
CA THR A 188 -4.16 -10.18 -9.48
C THR A 188 -5.43 -9.37 -9.71
N GLU A 189 -6.57 -9.85 -9.19
CA GLU A 189 -7.86 -9.15 -9.34
C GLU A 189 -7.90 -7.87 -8.51
N GLY A 190 -7.35 -7.88 -7.30
CA GLY A 190 -7.26 -6.69 -6.45
C GLY A 190 -6.41 -5.60 -7.08
N THR A 191 -5.33 -5.96 -7.76
CA THR A 191 -4.52 -4.99 -8.53
C THR A 191 -5.31 -4.45 -9.73
N ALA A 192 -6.00 -5.32 -10.46
CA ALA A 192 -6.85 -4.89 -11.57
C ALA A 192 -8.02 -4.01 -11.09
N TYR A 193 -8.58 -4.27 -9.91
CA TYR A 193 -9.63 -3.48 -9.31
C TYR A 193 -9.13 -2.10 -8.87
N LEU A 194 -7.93 -2.03 -8.27
CA LEU A 194 -7.27 -0.76 -7.93
C LEU A 194 -7.04 0.12 -9.18
N ALA A 195 -6.80 -0.52 -10.32
CA ALA A 195 -6.61 0.15 -11.61
C ALA A 195 -7.90 0.69 -12.26
N SER A 196 -9.05 0.66 -11.56
CA SER A 196 -10.34 1.09 -12.11
C SER A 196 -10.29 2.48 -12.75
N PHE A 197 -9.59 3.46 -12.16
CA PHE A 197 -9.45 4.78 -12.77
C PHE A 197 -8.73 4.72 -14.13
N VAL A 198 -7.58 4.05 -14.19
CA VAL A 198 -6.81 3.89 -15.43
C VAL A 198 -7.66 3.19 -16.49
N GLN A 199 -8.35 2.10 -16.12
CA GLN A 199 -9.18 1.32 -17.04
C GLN A 199 -10.36 2.12 -17.62
N HIS A 200 -11.03 2.94 -16.82
CA HIS A 200 -12.20 3.71 -17.27
C HIS A 200 -11.84 4.96 -18.08
N TYR A 201 -10.62 5.46 -17.95
CA TYR A 201 -10.15 6.68 -18.61
C TYR A 201 -9.07 6.41 -19.67
N TYR A 202 -8.78 5.14 -19.99
CA TYR A 202 -7.66 4.77 -20.86
C TYR A 202 -7.81 5.28 -22.30
N ASP A 203 -9.05 5.54 -22.74
CA ASP A 203 -9.36 6.15 -24.04
C ASP A 203 -9.04 7.65 -24.10
N GLN A 204 -8.81 8.30 -22.96
CA GLN A 204 -8.32 9.67 -22.90
C GLN A 204 -6.81 9.69 -23.17
N THR A 205 -6.45 9.77 -24.44
CA THR A 205 -5.06 9.61 -24.91
C THR A 205 -4.09 10.59 -24.25
N HIS A 206 -4.53 11.84 -24.04
CA HIS A 206 -3.77 12.89 -23.36
C HIS A 206 -3.44 12.60 -21.89
N LEU A 207 -4.09 11.61 -21.26
CA LEU A 207 -3.77 11.15 -19.91
C LEU A 207 -2.81 9.96 -19.89
N PHE A 208 -2.92 9.03 -20.85
CA PHE A 208 -2.23 7.74 -20.74
C PHE A 208 -1.40 7.28 -21.95
N THR A 209 -1.73 7.66 -23.19
CA THR A 209 -1.16 6.99 -24.38
C THR A 209 -0.40 7.90 -25.33
N ASP A 210 -0.68 9.21 -25.34
CA ASP A 210 0.11 10.15 -26.14
C ASP A 210 1.54 10.25 -25.59
N LYS A 211 2.52 10.58 -26.45
CA LYS A 211 3.95 10.65 -26.08
C LYS A 211 4.19 11.45 -24.79
N TYR A 212 3.50 12.58 -24.63
CA TYR A 212 3.59 13.49 -23.49
C TYR A 212 2.35 13.48 -22.60
N ALA A 213 1.57 12.40 -22.64
CA ALA A 213 0.38 12.29 -21.83
C ALA A 213 0.70 12.39 -20.33
N ALA A 214 -0.24 12.90 -19.55
CA ALA A 214 -0.01 13.34 -18.17
C ALA A 214 0.64 12.26 -17.28
N PHE A 215 0.24 10.99 -17.44
CA PHE A 215 0.65 9.90 -16.54
C PHE A 215 1.63 8.90 -17.16
N THR A 216 2.25 9.22 -18.30
CA THR A 216 3.25 8.33 -18.94
C THR A 216 4.65 8.43 -18.32
N GLY A 217 4.88 9.46 -17.49
CA GLY A 217 6.21 9.80 -16.97
C GLY A 217 7.04 10.68 -17.91
N GLU A 218 6.51 11.02 -19.09
CA GLU A 218 7.20 11.86 -20.08
C GLU A 218 6.70 13.30 -20.13
N CYS A 219 5.49 13.56 -19.59
CA CYS A 219 4.95 14.91 -19.50
C CYS A 219 5.93 15.84 -18.76
N PRO A 220 6.33 17.00 -19.33
CA PRO A 220 7.30 17.89 -18.69
C PRO A 220 6.84 18.40 -17.32
N ILE A 221 5.53 18.51 -17.12
CA ILE A 221 4.93 18.98 -15.87
C ILE A 221 4.41 17.83 -14.97
N TYR A 222 4.80 16.58 -15.26
CA TYR A 222 4.48 15.41 -14.42
C TYR A 222 5.58 14.33 -14.52
N ARG A 223 6.77 14.62 -13.97
CA ARG A 223 7.94 13.72 -13.98
C ARG A 223 8.97 14.12 -12.92
N THR A 224 10.06 13.38 -12.83
CA THR A 224 11.21 13.73 -11.99
C THR A 224 12.35 14.35 -12.79
N TYR A 225 13.06 15.32 -12.18
CA TYR A 225 14.19 16.02 -12.77
C TYR A 225 15.45 15.87 -11.91
N LYS A 226 16.56 15.51 -12.55
CA LYS A 226 17.87 15.36 -11.88
C LYS A 226 18.44 16.73 -11.50
N THR A 227 19.02 16.83 -10.31
CA THR A 227 19.63 18.05 -9.77
C THR A 227 21.15 18.02 -9.84
N LYS A 228 21.80 19.15 -9.53
CA LYS A 228 23.27 19.30 -9.56
C LYS A 228 24.03 18.24 -8.76
N ASP A 229 23.47 17.81 -7.64
CA ASP A 229 24.03 16.83 -6.71
C ASP A 229 23.66 15.37 -7.07
N GLY A 230 23.05 15.14 -8.24
CA GLY A 230 22.67 13.82 -8.71
C GLY A 230 21.41 13.23 -8.05
N LYS A 231 20.75 14.00 -7.18
CA LYS A 231 19.43 13.69 -6.63
C LYS A 231 18.32 14.15 -7.58
N PHE A 232 17.06 14.11 -7.13
CA PHE A 232 15.90 14.43 -7.98
C PHE A 232 14.87 15.33 -7.27
N MET A 233 14.21 16.19 -8.05
CA MET A 233 12.95 16.86 -7.71
C MET A 233 11.80 16.16 -8.45
N ALA A 234 10.66 15.97 -7.79
CA ALA A 234 9.41 15.58 -8.41
C ALA A 234 8.62 16.83 -8.79
N VAL A 235 8.15 16.90 -10.04
CA VAL A 235 7.37 17.99 -10.61
C VAL A 235 6.00 17.41 -11.02
N GLY A 236 4.91 17.98 -10.50
CA GLY A 236 3.54 17.56 -10.84
C GLY A 236 2.48 18.67 -10.95
N PRO A 237 2.76 19.90 -11.43
CA PRO A 237 1.76 20.95 -11.56
C PRO A 237 0.89 20.78 -12.83
N LEU A 238 -0.06 19.85 -12.81
CA LEU A 238 -0.96 19.62 -13.95
C LEU A 238 -1.90 20.80 -14.22
N GLU A 239 -2.35 21.49 -13.19
CA GLU A 239 -3.27 22.62 -13.31
C GLU A 239 -2.58 23.89 -13.84
N PRO A 240 -3.23 24.67 -14.73
CA PRO A 240 -2.69 25.91 -15.33
C PRO A 240 -1.96 26.85 -14.37
N LYS A 241 -2.63 27.17 -13.27
CA LYS A 241 -2.09 28.09 -12.26
C LYS A 241 -0.76 27.59 -11.67
N PHE A 242 -0.62 26.28 -11.44
CA PHE A 242 0.55 25.76 -10.76
C PHE A 242 1.76 25.66 -11.68
N HIS A 243 1.58 25.31 -12.96
CA HIS A 243 2.72 25.28 -13.88
C HIS A 243 3.15 26.69 -14.29
N GLN A 244 2.22 27.65 -14.38
CA GLN A 244 2.55 29.07 -14.55
C GLN A 244 3.43 29.56 -13.39
N ASN A 245 3.02 29.32 -12.13
CA ASN A 245 3.83 29.65 -10.96
C ASN A 245 5.22 28.99 -11.01
N MET A 246 5.29 27.72 -11.41
CA MET A 246 6.56 27.01 -11.54
C MET A 246 7.47 27.68 -12.58
N PHE A 247 6.95 28.00 -13.77
CA PHE A 247 7.69 28.66 -14.83
C PHE A 247 8.18 30.05 -14.42
N GLU A 248 7.35 30.84 -13.73
CA GLU A 248 7.75 32.13 -13.16
C GLU A 248 8.91 31.99 -12.16
N VAL A 249 8.85 31.01 -11.26
CA VAL A 249 9.90 30.74 -10.27
C VAL A 249 11.21 30.30 -10.93
N LEU A 250 11.12 29.55 -12.02
CA LEU A 250 12.26 29.04 -12.77
C LEU A 250 12.81 30.06 -13.80
N GLY A 251 12.03 31.08 -14.15
CA GLY A 251 12.36 32.03 -15.21
C GLY A 251 12.29 31.42 -16.62
N ILE A 252 11.35 30.49 -16.82
CA ILE A 252 11.14 29.76 -18.08
C ILE A 252 9.91 30.33 -18.78
N ASP A 253 9.98 30.53 -20.10
CA ASP A 253 8.80 30.77 -20.92
C ASP A 253 8.11 29.44 -21.21
N GLY A 254 6.86 29.29 -20.76
CA GLY A 254 6.08 28.05 -20.81
C GLY A 254 4.95 28.05 -21.84
N ASP A 255 4.80 29.11 -22.65
CA ASP A 255 3.63 29.31 -23.53
C ASP A 255 3.45 28.22 -24.58
N ASP A 256 4.54 27.55 -24.95
CA ASP A 256 4.56 26.47 -25.93
C ASP A 256 4.57 25.06 -25.30
N LEU A 257 4.24 24.91 -24.01
CA LEU A 257 4.19 23.62 -23.30
C LEU A 257 3.52 22.49 -24.10
N PHE A 258 2.43 22.80 -24.78
CA PHE A 258 1.67 21.80 -25.56
C PHE A 258 2.10 21.72 -27.04
N SER A 259 2.74 22.76 -27.58
CA SER A 259 3.19 22.79 -28.98
C SER A 259 4.64 22.34 -29.18
N ASP A 260 5.52 22.53 -28.17
CA ASP A 260 6.89 22.04 -28.14
C ASP A 260 7.27 21.51 -26.73
N PRO A 261 6.69 20.38 -26.28
CA PRO A 261 7.03 19.78 -24.99
C PRO A 261 8.50 19.35 -24.88
N ASP A 262 9.15 19.05 -26.01
CA ASP A 262 10.56 18.66 -26.09
C ASP A 262 11.49 19.81 -25.67
N ARG A 263 11.23 21.03 -26.16
CA ARG A 263 11.97 22.23 -25.76
C ARG A 263 11.83 22.50 -24.26
N ILE A 264 10.59 22.49 -23.75
CA ILE A 264 10.31 22.69 -22.31
C ILE A 264 11.01 21.64 -21.46
N THR A 265 10.99 20.37 -21.87
CA THR A 265 11.67 19.29 -21.15
C THR A 265 13.16 19.59 -21.01
N LYS A 266 13.83 19.93 -22.11
CA LYS A 266 15.28 20.24 -22.12
C LYS A 266 15.61 21.45 -21.27
N GLU A 267 14.77 22.49 -21.29
CA GLU A 267 14.98 23.68 -20.48
C GLU A 267 14.78 23.41 -18.98
N LEU A 268 13.75 22.63 -18.61
CA LEU A 268 13.56 22.18 -17.23
C LEU A 268 14.73 21.31 -16.76
N GLU A 269 15.20 20.35 -17.56
CA GLU A 269 16.39 19.54 -17.25
C GLU A 269 17.62 20.40 -17.03
N ALA A 270 17.91 21.33 -17.95
CA ALA A 270 19.05 22.24 -17.83
C ALA A 270 18.94 23.14 -16.59
N THR A 271 17.72 23.59 -16.26
CA THR A 271 17.46 24.45 -15.11
C THR A 271 17.64 23.70 -13.81
N PHE A 272 17.01 22.54 -13.63
CA PHE A 272 17.11 21.77 -12.39
C PHE A 272 18.56 21.31 -12.09
N LEU A 273 19.41 21.13 -13.11
CA LEU A 273 20.84 20.84 -12.95
C LEU A 273 21.69 21.99 -12.36
N GLN A 274 21.15 23.22 -12.28
CA GLN A 274 21.92 24.38 -11.81
C GLN A 274 22.09 24.42 -10.28
N LYS A 275 21.21 23.75 -9.53
CA LYS A 275 21.18 23.76 -8.06
C LYS A 275 21.01 22.36 -7.49
N THR A 276 21.35 22.17 -6.22
CA THR A 276 21.11 20.92 -5.51
C THR A 276 19.62 20.73 -5.22
N ARG A 277 19.20 19.51 -4.92
CA ARG A 277 17.81 19.22 -4.53
C ARG A 277 17.36 20.06 -3.33
N ASP A 278 18.23 20.23 -2.34
CA ASP A 278 17.87 20.94 -1.11
C ASP A 278 17.79 22.47 -1.35
N GLU A 279 18.64 23.02 -2.24
CA GLU A 279 18.50 24.41 -2.71
C GLU A 279 17.18 24.64 -3.46
N TRP A 280 16.78 23.72 -4.36
CA TRP A 280 15.49 23.78 -5.03
C TRP A 280 14.32 23.65 -4.06
N SER A 281 14.40 22.73 -3.10
CA SER A 281 13.37 22.54 -2.08
C SER A 281 13.11 23.84 -1.31
N LYS A 282 14.17 24.58 -0.96
CA LYS A 282 14.04 25.90 -0.31
C LYS A 282 13.43 26.96 -1.24
N ILE A 283 13.75 26.94 -2.54
CA ILE A 283 13.19 27.88 -3.52
C ILE A 283 11.69 27.67 -3.73
N PHE A 284 11.23 26.41 -3.73
CA PHE A 284 9.83 26.05 -3.92
C PHE A 284 9.01 25.98 -2.62
N GLU A 285 9.66 26.08 -1.46
CA GLU A 285 9.00 26.07 -0.16
C GLU A 285 7.92 27.16 -0.07
N GLY A 286 6.70 26.76 0.31
CA GLY A 286 5.56 27.66 0.45
C GLY A 286 4.97 28.17 -0.87
N LYS A 287 5.40 27.65 -2.03
CA LYS A 287 4.88 28.05 -3.34
C LYS A 287 3.95 26.98 -3.93
N ASP A 288 2.85 27.43 -4.52
CA ASP A 288 1.88 26.59 -5.25
C ASP A 288 2.44 26.17 -6.62
N CYS A 289 3.48 25.35 -6.62
CA CYS A 289 4.18 24.90 -7.84
C CYS A 289 4.18 23.37 -8.02
N CYS A 290 3.70 22.61 -7.02
CA CYS A 290 3.74 21.13 -7.03
C CYS A 290 5.15 20.57 -7.32
N VAL A 291 6.19 21.20 -6.76
CA VAL A 291 7.59 20.75 -6.88
C VAL A 291 8.12 20.35 -5.50
N THR A 292 8.59 19.11 -5.36
CA THR A 292 9.02 18.54 -4.07
C THR A 292 10.29 17.70 -4.20
N PRO A 293 11.12 17.57 -3.15
CA PRO A 293 12.27 16.68 -3.20
C PRO A 293 11.85 15.22 -3.29
N VAL A 294 12.55 14.43 -4.10
CA VAL A 294 12.48 12.96 -4.02
C VAL A 294 13.33 12.52 -2.83
N LEU A 295 12.69 11.93 -1.82
CA LEU A 295 13.31 11.48 -0.58
C LEU A 295 13.61 9.98 -0.59
N ASP A 296 14.73 9.58 0.01
CA ASP A 296 15.06 8.18 0.30
C ASP A 296 14.53 7.71 1.67
N ILE A 297 14.55 6.38 1.90
CA ILE A 297 14.02 5.74 3.12
C ILE A 297 14.77 6.13 4.41
N HIS A 298 16.03 6.59 4.29
CA HIS A 298 16.88 6.97 5.42
C HIS A 298 16.72 8.46 5.79
N GLU A 299 16.26 9.30 4.87
CA GLU A 299 16.01 10.73 5.14
C GLU A 299 14.53 11.07 5.38
N VAL A 300 13.58 10.22 4.94
CA VAL A 300 12.13 10.53 4.98
C VAL A 300 11.63 11.01 6.34
N GLY A 301 12.11 10.44 7.45
CA GLY A 301 11.67 10.85 8.79
C GLY A 301 12.24 12.18 9.29
N THR A 302 13.18 12.78 8.56
CA THR A 302 13.82 14.07 8.90
C THR A 302 13.22 15.26 8.15
N TYR A 303 12.42 15.03 7.12
CA TYR A 303 11.79 16.10 6.35
C TYR A 303 10.74 16.85 7.18
N GLY A 304 10.73 18.19 7.10
CA GLY A 304 9.93 19.08 7.97
C GLY A 304 8.47 18.65 8.10
N GLN A 305 7.77 18.43 6.98
CA GLN A 305 6.38 17.99 6.98
C GLN A 305 6.17 16.63 7.68
N HIS A 306 7.14 15.72 7.59
CA HIS A 306 7.07 14.42 8.23
C HIS A 306 7.40 14.48 9.72
N VAL A 307 8.27 15.41 10.14
CA VAL A 307 8.56 15.73 11.54
C VAL A 307 7.36 16.39 12.21
N ASP A 308 6.79 17.43 11.59
CA ASP A 308 5.65 18.20 12.12
C ASP A 308 4.44 17.30 12.31
N ARG A 309 4.20 16.41 11.34
CA ARG A 309 3.13 15.43 11.43
C ARG A 309 3.53 14.19 12.25
N GLN A 310 4.78 14.05 12.68
CA GLN A 310 5.30 12.87 13.37
C GLN A 310 4.97 11.55 12.64
N ASN A 311 5.13 11.51 11.32
CA ASN A 311 4.65 10.39 10.48
C ASN A 311 5.48 9.11 10.63
N PHE A 312 6.75 9.24 10.99
CA PHE A 312 7.69 8.13 11.12
C PHE A 312 8.23 8.02 12.54
N SER A 313 8.67 6.83 12.90
CA SER A 313 9.48 6.55 14.09
C SER A 313 10.73 5.81 13.69
N LYS A 314 11.88 6.17 14.27
CA LYS A 314 13.14 5.47 14.04
C LYS A 314 13.14 4.14 14.79
N SER A 315 13.48 3.04 14.12
CA SER A 315 13.52 1.71 14.74
C SER A 315 14.94 1.16 14.83
N ASP A 316 15.47 1.03 16.05
CA ASP A 316 16.79 0.43 16.28
C ASP A 316 16.82 -1.06 15.89
N LYS A 317 15.66 -1.74 15.93
CA LYS A 317 15.52 -3.14 15.49
C LYS A 317 15.80 -3.34 14.01
N PHE A 318 15.65 -2.30 13.21
CA PHE A 318 15.81 -2.36 11.75
C PHE A 318 16.91 -1.41 11.27
N GLY A 319 18.05 -1.39 11.99
CA GLY A 319 19.23 -0.62 11.60
C GLY A 319 19.00 0.90 11.62
N GLY A 320 18.10 1.39 12.49
CA GLY A 320 17.77 2.81 12.56
C GLY A 320 16.91 3.31 11.39
N THR A 321 16.25 2.43 10.66
CA THR A 321 15.35 2.79 9.55
C THR A 321 14.10 3.52 10.07
N TRP A 322 13.58 4.47 9.27
CA TRP A 322 12.31 5.13 9.54
C TRP A 322 11.13 4.23 9.20
N ILE A 323 10.28 3.97 10.19
CA ILE A 323 9.09 3.14 10.04
C ILE A 323 7.85 4.04 10.11
N ALA A 324 6.97 3.92 9.13
CA ALA A 324 5.73 4.69 9.08
C ALA A 324 4.79 4.30 10.25
N LYS A 325 4.14 5.30 10.84
CA LYS A 325 3.05 5.10 11.80
C LYS A 325 1.77 4.68 11.08
N PRO A 326 0.77 4.13 11.80
CA PRO A 326 -0.52 3.75 11.23
C PRO A 326 -1.19 4.88 10.43
N SER A 327 -1.86 4.51 9.34
CA SER A 327 -2.62 5.41 8.46
C SER A 327 -3.93 4.73 8.03
N PRO A 328 -5.08 5.44 7.98
CA PRO A 328 -5.25 6.87 8.23
C PRO A 328 -5.11 7.26 9.72
N ARG A 329 -4.99 8.56 9.98
CA ARG A 329 -5.09 9.10 11.35
C ARG A 329 -6.54 9.16 11.76
N VAL A 330 -6.80 8.83 13.02
CA VAL A 330 -8.12 8.99 13.60
C VAL A 330 -8.14 10.28 14.38
N GLN A 331 -9.19 11.08 14.20
CA GLN A 331 -9.44 12.31 14.94
C GLN A 331 -10.81 12.21 15.59
N THR A 332 -10.82 12.19 16.92
CA THR A 332 -12.02 12.23 17.74
C THR A 332 -12.50 13.68 17.94
N ILE A 333 -13.75 13.87 18.37
CA ILE A 333 -14.27 15.20 18.68
C ILE A 333 -13.41 15.86 19.77
N GLU A 334 -12.97 15.09 20.75
CA GLU A 334 -12.12 15.53 21.84
C GLU A 334 -10.75 16.01 21.33
N GLU A 335 -10.11 15.24 20.44
CA GLU A 335 -8.83 15.62 19.82
C GLU A 335 -8.94 16.88 18.97
N LEU A 336 -10.01 17.01 18.18
CA LEU A 336 -10.28 18.20 17.37
C LEU A 336 -10.55 19.44 18.24
N THR A 337 -11.34 19.28 19.31
CA THR A 337 -11.66 20.37 20.25
C THR A 337 -10.41 20.84 20.99
N ALA A 338 -9.57 19.91 21.42
CA ALA A 338 -8.30 20.23 22.06
C ALA A 338 -7.34 20.97 21.11
N ALA A 339 -7.29 20.58 19.84
CA ALA A 339 -6.48 21.26 18.82
C ALA A 339 -6.97 22.69 18.54
N ALA A 340 -8.28 22.87 18.39
CA ALA A 340 -8.89 24.18 18.13
C ALA A 340 -8.72 25.17 19.30
N THR A 341 -8.59 24.67 20.53
CA THR A 341 -8.34 25.52 21.71
C THR A 341 -6.88 25.99 21.75
N ARG A 342 -5.92 25.17 21.28
CA ARG A 342 -4.50 25.53 21.22
C ARG A 342 -4.18 26.50 20.09
N SER A 343 -4.94 26.52 19.01
CA SER A 343 -4.73 27.47 17.90
C SER A 343 -5.32 28.86 18.14
N LYS A 344 -6.06 29.06 19.23
CA LYS A 344 -6.62 30.35 19.66
C LYS A 344 -5.79 31.04 20.75
N LEU A 345 -4.75 30.37 21.25
CA LEU A 345 -3.73 30.89 22.17
C LEU A 345 -2.46 31.14 21.37
#